data_AF-A0A7C6YXR8-F1
#
_entry.id   AF-A0A7C6YXR8-F1
#
_cell.length_a   1.000
_cell.length_b   1.000
_cell.length_c   1.000
_cell.angle_alpha   90.00
_cell.angle_beta   90.00
_cell.angle_gamma   90.00
#
_symmetry.space_group_name_H-M   'P 1'
#
loop_
_entity.id
_entity.type
_entity.pdbx_description
1 polymer ?
#
loop_
_entity_poly.entity_id
_entity_poly.type
_entity_poly.pdbx_seq_one_letter_code
_entity_poly.pdbx_strand_id
1 'polypeptide(L)'
;MLKLYFGNVANFISTCLLLTFFVVFIKVIKTNPADVDWKKMSVFMFAFGILLSATGGIKDTVSSNPAITFGTLNTPFILLCILGGLATILGIIALVIRRESALQRNLFYLLSFIIVVKTVILEGQRIKQLIIK
;
A
#
# COMPACT_ATOMS: atom_id res chain seq x y z
N MET A 1 3.32 16.56 -14.66
CA MET A 1 3.06 15.74 -13.45
C MET A 1 1.64 15.20 -13.36
N LEU A 2 0.59 16.00 -13.59
CA LEU A 2 -0.81 15.52 -13.54
C LEU A 2 -1.09 14.32 -14.47
N LYS A 3 -0.47 14.26 -15.66
CA LYS A 3 -0.57 13.11 -16.57
C LYS A 3 -0.05 11.79 -15.97
N LEU A 4 0.85 11.83 -14.99
CA LEU A 4 1.34 10.63 -14.31
C LEU A 4 0.26 10.02 -13.40
N TYR A 5 -0.57 10.84 -12.79
CA TYR A 5 -1.60 10.43 -11.83
C TYR A 5 -2.99 10.29 -12.48
N PHE A 6 -3.28 11.07 -13.51
CA PHE A 6 -4.59 11.16 -14.16
C PHE A 6 -4.59 10.80 -15.65
N GLY A 7 -3.44 10.38 -16.21
CA GLY A 7 -3.32 10.15 -17.66
C GLY A 7 -3.92 8.83 -18.16
N ASN A 8 -4.26 7.91 -17.27
CA ASN A 8 -4.93 6.65 -17.61
C ASN A 8 -5.79 6.19 -16.41
N VAL A 9 -6.84 5.41 -16.69
CA VAL A 9 -7.80 4.87 -15.72
C VAL A 9 -7.10 4.10 -14.59
N ALA A 10 -6.10 3.28 -14.90
CA ALA A 10 -5.34 2.55 -13.87
C ALA A 10 -4.57 3.50 -12.94
N ASN A 11 -4.04 4.61 -13.47
CA ASN A 11 -3.35 5.63 -12.67
C ASN A 11 -4.34 6.36 -11.77
N PHE A 12 -5.49 6.74 -12.33
CA PHE A 12 -6.56 7.40 -11.61
C PHE A 12 -7.07 6.55 -10.43
N ILE A 13 -7.37 5.27 -10.67
CA ILE A 13 -7.82 4.33 -9.62
C ILE A 13 -6.76 4.22 -8.52
N SER A 14 -5.51 3.99 -8.89
CA SER A 14 -4.40 3.88 -7.94
C SER A 14 -4.25 5.15 -7.09
N THR A 15 -4.38 6.34 -7.69
CA THR A 15 -4.35 7.62 -6.97
C THR A 15 -5.54 7.79 -6.04
N CYS A 16 -6.76 7.42 -6.46
CA CYS A 16 -7.94 7.47 -5.61
C CYS A 16 -7.81 6.56 -4.38
N LEU A 17 -7.26 5.35 -4.56
CA LEU A 17 -7.00 4.43 -3.46
C LEU A 17 -5.97 5.02 -2.49
N LEU A 18 -4.91 5.64 -3.01
CA LEU A 18 -3.87 6.24 -2.19
C LEU A 18 -4.42 7.42 -1.36
N LEU A 19 -5.27 8.27 -1.95
CA LEU A 19 -5.98 9.32 -1.22
C LEU A 19 -6.92 8.74 -0.16
N THR A 20 -7.66 7.68 -0.50
CA THR A 20 -8.55 6.99 0.44
C THR A 20 -7.77 6.45 1.64
N PHE A 21 -6.61 5.85 1.42
CA PHE A 21 -5.72 5.41 2.49
C PHE A 21 -5.37 6.56 3.44
N PHE A 22 -4.91 7.70 2.91
CA PHE A 22 -4.55 8.85 3.76
C PHE A 22 -5.74 9.42 4.54
N VAL A 23 -6.91 9.53 3.90
CA VAL A 23 -8.13 10.01 4.58
C VAL A 23 -8.49 9.08 5.74
N VAL A 24 -8.50 7.77 5.51
CA VAL A 24 -8.81 6.80 6.58
C VAL A 24 -7.74 6.84 7.67
N PHE A 25 -6.47 6.84 7.31
CA PHE A 25 -5.35 6.85 8.25
C PHE A 25 -5.36 8.09 9.16
N ILE A 26 -5.51 9.29 8.58
CA ILE A 26 -5.59 10.55 9.33
C ILE A 26 -6.82 10.55 10.25
N LYS A 27 -7.96 10.07 9.76
CA LYS A 27 -9.18 9.97 10.57
C LYS A 27 -8.98 9.07 11.78
N VAL A 28 -8.36 7.90 11.59
CA VAL A 28 -8.08 6.94 12.67
C VAL A 28 -7.12 7.53 13.71
N ILE A 29 -6.05 8.20 13.27
CA ILE A 29 -5.08 8.83 14.18
C ILE A 29 -5.69 9.98 14.99
N LYS A 30 -6.59 10.76 14.39
CA LYS A 30 -7.29 11.86 15.09
C LYS A 30 -8.38 11.37 16.04
N THR A 31 -8.84 10.13 15.90
CA THR A 31 -9.85 9.56 16.79
C THR A 31 -9.18 9.12 18.09
N ASN A 32 -9.87 9.29 19.23
CA ASN A 32 -9.35 8.82 20.50
C ASN A 32 -9.04 7.32 20.43
N PRO A 33 -7.85 6.87 20.87
CA PRO A 33 -7.45 5.48 20.74
C PRO A 33 -8.38 4.46 21.41
N ALA A 34 -9.14 4.89 22.41
CA ALA A 34 -10.12 4.05 23.12
C ALA A 34 -11.37 3.77 22.28
N ASP A 35 -11.70 4.65 21.34
CA ASP A 35 -12.93 4.59 20.53
C ASP A 35 -12.72 3.86 19.19
N VAL A 36 -11.47 3.53 18.86
CA VAL A 36 -11.13 2.87 17.59
C VAL A 36 -11.27 1.36 17.73
N ASP A 37 -12.08 0.76 16.85
CA ASP A 37 -12.06 -0.69 16.64
C ASP A 37 -10.78 -1.09 15.88
N TRP A 38 -9.71 -1.32 16.64
CA TRP A 38 -8.39 -1.64 16.11
C TRP A 38 -8.35 -2.91 15.26
N LYS A 39 -9.20 -3.89 15.57
CA LYS A 39 -9.28 -5.13 14.77
C LYS A 39 -9.88 -4.85 13.41
N LYS A 40 -10.99 -4.12 13.37
CA LYS A 40 -11.60 -3.73 12.09
C LYS A 40 -10.64 -2.89 11.26
N MET A 41 -9.92 -1.96 11.90
CA MET A 41 -8.98 -1.07 11.19
C MET A 41 -7.74 -1.80 10.69
N SER A 42 -7.15 -2.73 11.46
CA SER A 42 -5.99 -3.52 11.01
C SER A 42 -6.36 -4.44 9.84
N VAL A 43 -7.51 -5.12 9.90
CA VAL A 43 -8.02 -5.97 8.82
C VAL A 43 -8.37 -5.13 7.59
N PHE A 44 -8.95 -3.94 7.78
CA PHE A 44 -9.19 -3.00 6.69
C PHE A 44 -7.87 -2.60 6.02
N MET A 45 -6.84 -2.22 6.79
CA MET A 45 -5.53 -1.86 6.22
C MET A 45 -4.89 -3.04 5.49
N PHE A 46 -5.04 -4.26 5.99
CA PHE A 46 -4.56 -5.44 5.29
C PHE A 46 -5.24 -5.62 3.92
N ALA A 47 -6.58 -5.63 3.89
CA ALA A 47 -7.35 -5.75 2.65
C ALA A 47 -7.04 -4.61 1.67
N PHE A 48 -6.91 -3.38 2.20
CA PHE A 48 -6.57 -2.21 1.41
C PHE A 48 -5.16 -2.29 0.82
N GLY A 49 -4.18 -2.78 1.58
CA GLY A 49 -2.82 -3.00 1.12
C GLY A 49 -2.72 -4.05 0.00
N ILE A 50 -3.54 -5.10 0.05
CA ILE A 50 -3.69 -6.08 -1.05
C ILE A 50 -4.22 -5.38 -2.29
N LEU A 51 -5.30 -4.60 -2.16
CA LEU A 51 -5.92 -3.89 -3.28
C LEU A 51 -4.94 -2.89 -3.95
N LEU A 52 -4.17 -2.14 -3.15
CA LEU A 52 -3.12 -1.25 -3.66
C LEU A 52 -2.01 -2.03 -4.38
N SER A 53 -1.60 -3.18 -3.85
CA SER A 53 -0.58 -4.01 -4.49
C SER A 53 -1.07 -4.60 -5.81
N ALA A 54 -2.32 -5.07 -5.87
CA ALA A 54 -2.93 -5.61 -7.08
C ALA A 54 -3.08 -4.53 -8.17
N THR A 55 -3.59 -3.36 -7.82
CA THR A 55 -3.72 -2.25 -8.78
C THR A 55 -2.36 -1.74 -9.26
N GLY A 56 -1.35 -1.68 -8.38
CA GLY A 56 0.03 -1.37 -8.76
C GLY A 56 0.60 -2.38 -9.76
N GLY A 57 0.44 -3.67 -9.50
CA GLY A 57 0.89 -4.74 -10.39
C GLY A 57 0.20 -4.70 -11.76
N ILE A 58 -1.13 -4.54 -11.80
CA ILE A 58 -1.87 -4.41 -13.06
C ILE A 58 -1.34 -3.23 -13.87
N LYS A 59 -1.17 -2.06 -13.22
CA LYS A 59 -0.73 -0.81 -13.83
C LYS A 59 0.66 -0.95 -14.47
N ASP A 60 1.56 -1.70 -13.84
CA ASP A 60 2.89 -1.94 -14.38
C ASP A 60 2.87 -3.04 -15.48
N THR A 61 2.02 -4.08 -15.38
CA THR A 61 1.89 -5.10 -16.43
C THR A 61 1.30 -4.57 -17.74
N VAL A 62 0.33 -3.65 -17.67
CA VAL A 62 -0.35 -3.12 -18.87
C VAL A 62 0.34 -1.89 -19.47
N SER A 63 1.37 -1.35 -18.81
CA SER A 63 2.09 -0.17 -19.29
C SER A 63 3.15 -0.56 -20.33
N SER A 64 3.20 0.18 -21.44
CA SER A 64 4.29 0.05 -22.42
C SER A 64 5.64 0.50 -21.85
N ASN A 65 5.63 1.28 -20.77
CA ASN A 65 6.79 1.69 -20.01
C ASN A 65 6.51 1.43 -18.52
N PRO A 66 6.76 0.21 -18.02
CA PRO A 66 6.50 -0.13 -16.63
C PRO A 66 7.45 0.61 -15.69
N ALA A 67 6.94 1.06 -14.54
CA ALA A 67 7.77 1.68 -13.51
C ALA A 67 8.73 0.69 -12.87
N ILE A 68 8.30 -0.55 -12.78
CA ILE A 68 9.05 -1.66 -12.24
C ILE A 68 8.93 -2.81 -13.23
N THR A 69 10.06 -3.24 -13.77
CA THR A 69 10.14 -4.47 -14.56
C THR A 69 10.09 -5.68 -13.63
N PHE A 70 9.22 -6.62 -13.92
CA PHE A 70 9.21 -7.90 -13.21
C PHE A 70 10.50 -8.66 -13.55
N GLY A 71 11.27 -9.03 -12.53
CA GLY A 71 12.54 -9.72 -12.76
C GLY A 71 13.28 -10.06 -11.47
N THR A 72 13.94 -11.22 -11.46
CA THR A 72 14.64 -11.79 -10.29
C THR A 72 15.84 -10.98 -9.83
N LEU A 73 16.37 -10.08 -10.67
CA LEU A 73 17.50 -9.18 -10.34
C LEU A 73 17.07 -7.73 -10.13
N ASN A 74 15.77 -7.41 -10.26
CA ASN A 74 15.32 -6.04 -10.09
C ASN A 74 15.12 -5.72 -8.60
N THR A 75 16.07 -4.98 -8.01
CA THR A 75 16.08 -4.61 -6.59
C THR A 75 14.74 -4.03 -6.08
N PRO A 76 14.10 -3.04 -6.72
CA PRO A 76 12.80 -2.54 -6.30
C PRO A 76 11.70 -3.61 -6.33
N PHE A 77 11.73 -4.54 -7.28
CA PHE A 77 10.77 -5.65 -7.33
C PHE A 77 10.95 -6.59 -6.14
N ILE A 78 12.19 -7.00 -5.85
CA ILE A 78 12.51 -7.88 -4.70
C ILE A 78 12.06 -7.24 -3.39
N LEU A 79 12.36 -5.96 -3.18
CA LEU A 79 11.95 -5.21 -1.99
C LEU A 79 10.43 -5.18 -1.83
N LEU A 80 9.69 -4.91 -2.91
CA LEU A 80 8.21 -4.90 -2.87
C LEU A 80 7.62 -6.28 -2.58
N CYS A 81 8.25 -7.36 -3.06
CA CYS A 81 7.87 -8.73 -2.76
C CYS A 81 8.11 -9.07 -1.28
N ILE A 82 9.27 -8.73 -0.72
CA ILE A 82 9.58 -8.95 0.71
C ILE A 82 8.57 -8.19 1.59
N LEU A 83 8.36 -6.89 1.30
CA LEU A 83 7.38 -6.07 2.02
C LEU A 83 5.96 -6.60 1.86
N GLY A 84 5.62 -7.14 0.68
CA GLY A 84 4.34 -7.81 0.43
C GLY A 84 4.17 -9.08 1.27
N GLY A 85 5.18 -9.93 1.34
CA GLY A 85 5.18 -11.13 2.17
C GLY A 85 5.02 -10.80 3.65
N LEU A 86 5.76 -9.81 4.14
CA LEU A 86 5.65 -9.32 5.52
C LEU A 86 4.24 -8.78 5.82
N ALA A 87 3.66 -7.97 4.93
CA ALA A 87 2.29 -7.47 5.10
C ALA A 87 1.26 -8.61 5.14
N THR A 88 1.44 -9.65 4.33
CA THR A 88 0.56 -10.83 4.32
C THR A 88 0.62 -11.59 5.64
N ILE A 89 1.83 -11.83 6.17
CA ILE A 89 2.00 -12.51 7.46
C ILE A 89 1.32 -11.70 8.57
N LEU A 90 1.60 -10.40 8.65
CA LEU A 90 0.99 -9.50 9.65
C LEU A 90 -0.53 -9.41 9.51
N GLY A 91 -1.03 -9.39 8.28
CA GLY A 91 -2.47 -9.36 7.99
C GLY A 91 -3.20 -10.63 8.41
N ILE A 92 -2.59 -11.80 8.18
CA ILE A 92 -3.14 -13.08 8.66
C ILE A 92 -3.16 -13.11 10.19
N ILE A 93 -2.09 -12.65 10.85
CA ILE A 93 -2.05 -12.51 12.31
C ILE A 93 -3.19 -11.60 12.80
N ALA A 94 -3.42 -10.47 12.13
CA ALA A 94 -4.51 -9.54 12.47
C ALA A 94 -5.90 -10.19 12.34
N LEU A 95 -6.11 -11.06 11.36
CA LEU A 95 -7.37 -11.80 11.18
C LEU A 95 -7.61 -12.83 12.30
N VAL A 96 -6.56 -13.57 12.69
CA VAL A 96 -6.67 -14.68 13.66
C VAL A 96 -6.82 -14.16 15.10
N ILE A 97 -6.13 -13.07 15.46
CA ILE A 97 -6.17 -12.53 16.83
C ILE A 97 -7.57 -11.98 17.15
N ARG A 98 -8.18 -12.51 18.21
CA ARG A 98 -9.59 -12.23 18.49
C ARG A 98 -9.88 -10.87 19.11
N ARG A 99 -9.05 -10.33 20.03
CA ARG A 99 -9.46 -9.11 20.79
C ARG A 99 -8.38 -8.23 21.44
N GLU A 100 -7.08 -8.54 21.37
CA GLU A 100 -6.10 -7.67 22.02
C GLU A 100 -5.95 -6.33 21.29
N SER A 101 -6.48 -5.26 21.89
CA SER A 101 -6.51 -3.92 21.28
C SER A 101 -5.12 -3.36 21.05
N ALA A 102 -4.17 -3.61 21.95
CA ALA A 102 -2.78 -3.15 21.84
C ALA A 102 -2.05 -3.82 20.66
N LEU A 103 -2.17 -5.14 20.51
CA LEU A 103 -1.57 -5.85 19.37
C LEU A 103 -2.23 -5.44 18.05
N GLN A 104 -3.55 -5.36 18.01
CA GLN A 104 -4.28 -4.94 16.80
C GLN A 104 -3.92 -3.50 16.39
N ARG A 105 -3.72 -2.61 17.36
CA ARG A 105 -3.23 -1.25 17.13
C ARG A 105 -1.83 -1.26 16.52
N ASN A 106 -0.91 -2.05 17.06
CA ASN A 106 0.43 -2.17 16.51
C ASN A 106 0.41 -2.74 15.08
N LEU A 107 -0.43 -3.75 14.82
CA LEU A 107 -0.62 -4.32 13.48
C LEU A 107 -1.17 -3.27 12.50
N PHE A 108 -2.14 -2.45 12.91
CA PHE A 108 -2.64 -1.34 12.10
C PHE A 108 -1.51 -0.38 11.70
N TYR A 109 -0.67 0.05 12.65
CA TYR A 109 0.44 0.96 12.35
C TYR A 109 1.52 0.32 11.47
N LEU A 110 1.87 -0.94 11.72
CA LEU A 110 2.84 -1.68 10.91
C LEU A 110 2.35 -1.88 9.47
N LEU A 111 1.09 -2.29 9.29
CA LEU A 111 0.49 -2.44 7.96
C LEU A 111 0.42 -1.10 7.22
N SER A 112 0.03 -0.03 7.92
CA SER A 112 0.00 1.33 7.36
C SER A 112 1.39 1.80 6.95
N PHE A 113 2.41 1.54 7.77
CA PHE A 113 3.80 1.86 7.47
C PHE A 113 4.28 1.11 6.21
N ILE A 114 4.00 -0.19 6.11
CA ILE A 114 4.37 -0.97 4.92
C ILE A 114 3.69 -0.40 3.66
N ILE A 115 2.42 -0.03 3.73
CA ILE A 115 1.71 0.62 2.61
C ILE A 115 2.45 1.88 2.17
N VAL A 116 2.77 2.78 3.11
CA VAL A 116 3.49 4.03 2.81
C VAL A 116 4.84 3.74 2.14
N VAL A 117 5.65 2.84 2.71
CA VAL A 117 6.97 2.51 2.17
C VAL A 117 6.86 1.94 0.75
N LYS A 118 5.93 1.00 0.51
CA LYS A 118 5.71 0.43 -0.82
C LYS A 118 5.28 1.51 -1.82
N THR A 119 4.39 2.41 -1.42
CA THR A 119 3.95 3.53 -2.25
C THR A 119 5.11 4.45 -2.61
N VAL A 120 5.96 4.83 -1.64
CA VAL A 120 7.13 5.69 -1.90
C VAL A 120 8.09 5.02 -2.88
N ILE A 121 8.34 3.72 -2.74
CA ILE A 121 9.17 2.97 -3.69
C ILE A 121 8.55 3.01 -5.10
N LEU A 122 7.27 2.67 -5.24
CA LEU A 122 6.58 2.61 -6.53
C LEU A 122 6.53 3.97 -7.23
N GLU A 123 6.06 5.01 -6.53
CA GLU A 123 5.95 6.35 -7.09
C GLU A 123 7.34 6.96 -7.33
N GLY A 124 8.33 6.66 -6.48
CA GLY A 124 9.72 7.04 -6.70
C GLY A 124 10.30 6.46 -7.99
N GLN A 125 10.04 5.19 -8.29
CA GLN A 125 10.46 4.59 -9.57
C GLN A 125 9.73 5.24 -10.76
N ARG A 126 8.45 5.57 -10.63
CA ARG A 126 7.69 6.28 -11.70
C ARG A 126 8.26 7.65 -12.00
N ILE A 127 8.62 8.40 -10.97
CA ILE A 127 9.25 9.72 -11.12
C ILE A 127 10.62 9.57 -11.78
N LYS A 128 11.45 8.61 -11.36
CA LYS A 128 12.75 8.34 -12.00
C LYS A 128 12.60 8.01 -13.48
N GLN A 129 11.65 7.14 -13.82
CA GLN A 129 11.38 6.76 -15.21
C GLN A 129 10.94 7.95 -16.08
N LEU A 130 10.18 8.90 -15.51
CA LEU A 130 9.80 10.12 -16.23
C LEU A 130 10.95 11.10 -16.43
N ILE A 131 11.90 11.16 -15.49
CA ILE A 131 13.02 12.12 -15.53
C ILE A 131 14.15 11.64 -16.45
N ILE A 132 14.37 10.33 -16.51
CA ILE A 132 15.44 9.71 -17.32
C ILE A 132 15.02 9.58 -18.80
N LYS A 133 13.74 9.81 -19.09
CA LYS A 133 13.17 9.79 -20.45
C LYS A 133 13.15 11.19 -21.04
#